data_AF-A0A5C3QXW7-F1
#
_entry.id   AF-A0A5C3QXW7-F1
#
_cell.length_a   1.000
_cell.length_b   1.000
_cell.length_c   1.000
_cell.angle_alpha   90.00
_cell.angle_beta   90.00
_cell.angle_gamma   90.00
#
_symmetry.space_group_name_H-M   'P 1'
#
loop_
_entity.id
_entity.type
_entity.pdbx_description
1 polymer ?
#
loop_
_entity_poly.entity_id
_entity_poly.type
_entity_poly.pdbx_seq_one_letter_code
_entity_poly.pdbx_strand_id
1 'polypeptide(L)'
;GRYPVEQRIEDKKRGIGRQKSPYIVWVLSLAMLGVFVWELVLNAREQGSPFSFKPVVNYMLGPSSVALINTGARFPACMKTVQDVPITLQMGCMNNTANPPDSDRLCTIGELCGFGGIEANAEPDQWFRFITAIFLHAGIVHFALNMIAQFTLSAQIEREMGSIGFFITYMAAGIFGNVLGGNFSLVGIPSVGASGAIFGTLGVTWVDLFAHWKYHFRPVRKLIFMTIELIIGFAIGFIPCDLTGFVMGLFVGSIFYPVISESKRHRIIMWGFRVVGLVAAIILFVILTRNFYTSDPYAGTCRYLSCWPTAANNRCQGTGAYPLPHIVTMLIICSKPCRIDHDRSHHDELTTTLLTHIIQSPSD
;
A
#
# COMPACT_ATOMS: atom_id res chain seq x y z
N GLY A 1 -0.22 38.59 -1.56
CA GLY A 1 0.38 38.01 -0.34
C GLY A 1 0.69 39.14 0.60
N ARG A 2 0.63 38.92 1.92
CA ARG A 2 0.89 39.95 2.94
C ARG A 2 2.33 40.52 2.92
N TYR A 3 3.27 39.81 2.31
CA TYR A 3 4.69 40.18 2.24
C TYR A 3 5.16 40.47 0.80
N PRO A 4 6.18 41.34 0.63
CA PRO A 4 6.88 41.55 -0.64
C PRO A 4 7.40 40.25 -1.26
N VAL A 5 7.71 40.25 -2.56
CA VAL A 5 8.20 39.05 -3.27
C VAL A 5 9.63 38.72 -2.82
N GLU A 6 10.45 39.75 -2.63
CA GLU A 6 11.86 39.70 -2.27
C GLU A 6 12.04 39.03 -0.90
N GLN A 7 11.24 39.43 0.08
CA GLN A 7 11.24 38.84 1.42
C GLN A 7 10.90 37.34 1.37
N ARG A 8 9.93 36.93 0.55
CA ARG A 8 9.55 35.51 0.40
C ARG A 8 10.66 34.68 -0.25
N ILE A 9 11.40 35.26 -1.19
CA ILE A 9 12.56 34.61 -1.81
C ILE A 9 13.68 34.43 -0.77
N GLU A 10 13.93 35.46 0.04
CA GLU A 10 14.93 35.41 1.11
C GLU A 10 14.56 34.39 2.20
N ASP A 11 13.31 34.38 2.63
CA ASP A 11 12.77 33.40 3.58
C ASP A 11 12.92 31.98 3.04
N LYS A 12 12.59 31.75 1.75
CA LYS A 12 12.77 30.44 1.09
C LYS A 12 14.24 30.02 1.03
N LYS A 13 15.16 30.93 0.72
CA LYS A 13 16.61 30.67 0.74
C LYS A 13 17.13 30.33 2.14
N ARG A 14 16.53 30.92 3.18
CA ARG A 14 16.82 30.63 4.59
C ARG A 14 16.13 29.38 5.12
N GLY A 15 15.28 28.72 4.32
CA GLY A 15 14.51 27.55 4.75
C GLY A 15 13.38 27.89 5.73
N ILE A 16 12.94 29.14 5.77
CA ILE A 16 11.84 29.58 6.63
C ILE A 16 10.52 29.23 5.93
N GLY A 17 9.80 28.27 6.51
CA GLY A 17 8.48 27.86 6.05
C GLY A 17 7.36 28.81 6.48
N ARG A 18 6.13 28.47 6.12
CA ARG A 18 4.91 29.18 6.52
C ARG A 18 4.59 29.05 8.01
N GLN A 19 5.07 27.97 8.66
CA GLN A 19 4.92 27.73 10.09
C GLN A 19 6.16 27.06 10.68
N LYS A 20 6.39 27.26 11.99
CA LYS A 20 7.57 26.74 12.71
C LYS A 20 7.47 25.23 13.01
N SER A 21 6.29 24.78 13.41
CA SER A 21 6.06 23.41 13.90
C SER A 21 5.15 22.61 12.96
N PRO A 22 5.40 21.30 12.75
CA PRO A 22 4.57 20.44 11.93
C PRO A 22 3.50 19.75 12.79
N TYR A 23 2.42 20.47 13.10
CA TYR A 23 1.37 20.01 14.02
C TYR A 23 0.62 18.78 13.50
N ILE A 24 0.28 18.74 12.23
CA ILE A 24 -0.48 17.63 11.63
C ILE A 24 0.37 16.38 11.58
N VAL A 25 1.65 16.48 11.26
CA VAL A 25 2.57 15.35 11.36
C VAL A 25 2.56 14.76 12.76
N TRP A 26 2.64 15.58 13.81
CA TRP A 26 2.58 15.09 15.19
C TRP A 26 1.26 14.40 15.51
N VAL A 27 0.12 15.00 15.12
CA VAL A 27 -1.21 14.43 15.35
C VAL A 27 -1.37 13.09 14.61
N LEU A 28 -0.97 13.02 13.33
CA LEU A 28 -1.04 11.81 12.53
C LEU A 28 -0.11 10.71 13.08
N SER A 29 1.11 11.07 13.49
CA SER A 29 2.05 10.13 14.13
C SER A 29 1.53 9.58 15.45
N LEU A 30 0.89 10.41 16.28
CA LEU A 30 0.26 9.94 17.52
C LEU A 30 -0.94 9.02 17.24
N ALA A 31 -1.76 9.34 16.24
CA ALA A 31 -2.86 8.48 15.82
C ALA A 31 -2.35 7.13 15.31
N MET A 32 -1.34 7.14 14.44
CA MET A 32 -0.69 5.91 13.94
C MET A 32 -0.06 5.09 15.07
N LEU A 33 0.59 5.73 16.05
CA LEU A 33 1.12 5.05 17.23
C LEU A 33 0.02 4.38 18.05
N GLY A 34 -1.09 5.09 18.30
CA GLY A 34 -2.24 4.54 19.03
C GLY A 34 -2.85 3.33 18.32
N VAL A 35 -3.04 3.43 17.00
CA VAL A 35 -3.50 2.32 16.17
C VAL A 35 -2.51 1.16 16.19
N PHE A 36 -1.20 1.44 16.11
CA PHE A 36 -0.16 0.41 16.16
C PHE A 36 -0.11 -0.33 17.50
N VAL A 37 -0.26 0.38 18.62
CA VAL A 37 -0.39 -0.26 19.93
C VAL A 37 -1.64 -1.14 19.98
N TRP A 38 -2.76 -0.67 19.42
CA TRP A 38 -3.99 -1.46 19.33
C TRP A 38 -3.81 -2.74 18.50
N GLU A 39 -3.13 -2.65 17.35
CA GLU A 39 -2.79 -3.80 16.50
C GLU A 39 -2.03 -4.90 17.28
N LEU A 40 -1.04 -4.49 18.08
CA LEU A 40 -0.24 -5.42 18.91
C LEU A 40 -1.05 -5.99 20.07
N VAL A 41 -1.90 -5.18 20.73
CA VAL A 41 -2.77 -5.63 21.82
C VAL A 41 -3.80 -6.64 21.31
N LEU A 42 -4.41 -6.38 20.15
CA LEU A 42 -5.35 -7.31 19.53
C LEU A 42 -4.68 -8.64 19.22
N ASN A 43 -3.50 -8.62 18.58
CA ASN A 43 -2.79 -9.85 18.27
C ASN A 43 -2.37 -10.62 19.53
N ALA A 44 -2.00 -9.92 20.60
CA ALA A 44 -1.69 -10.54 21.89
C ALA A 44 -2.90 -11.23 22.53
N ARG A 45 -4.09 -10.66 22.40
CA ARG A 45 -5.34 -11.28 22.89
C ARG A 45 -5.70 -12.53 22.10
N GLU A 46 -5.56 -12.48 20.77
CA GLU A 46 -5.99 -13.58 19.89
C GLU A 46 -4.97 -14.72 19.82
N GLN A 47 -3.67 -14.42 19.79
CA GLN A 47 -2.60 -15.41 19.56
C GLN A 47 -1.73 -15.68 20.80
N GLY A 48 -1.97 -14.96 21.90
CA GLY A 48 -1.16 -15.03 23.11
C GLY A 48 0.18 -14.28 23.02
N SER A 49 0.51 -13.68 21.88
CA SER A 49 1.71 -12.85 21.70
C SER A 49 1.44 -11.61 20.82
N PRO A 50 2.05 -10.45 21.13
CA PRO A 50 1.87 -9.24 20.33
C PRO A 50 2.46 -9.36 18.91
N PHE A 51 3.40 -10.29 18.73
CA PHE A 51 4.04 -10.58 17.45
C PHE A 51 3.59 -11.94 16.93
N SER A 52 3.31 -12.01 15.63
CA SER A 52 2.94 -13.25 14.95
C SER A 52 4.20 -14.04 14.57
N PHE A 53 4.56 -15.05 15.37
CA PHE A 53 5.57 -16.05 15.01
C PHE A 53 4.95 -17.33 14.43
N LYS A 54 3.62 -17.45 14.51
CA LYS A 54 2.83 -18.59 14.05
C LYS A 54 1.51 -18.07 13.46
N PRO A 55 0.93 -18.71 12.45
CA PRO A 55 1.42 -19.89 11.72
C PRO A 55 2.60 -19.59 10.78
N VAL A 56 2.79 -18.32 10.42
CA VAL A 56 3.91 -17.82 9.64
C VAL A 56 4.59 -16.70 10.43
N VAL A 57 5.93 -16.70 10.41
CA VAL A 57 6.73 -15.67 11.07
C VAL A 57 6.59 -14.36 10.31
N ASN A 58 6.07 -13.33 10.99
CA ASN A 58 6.09 -11.97 10.48
C ASN A 58 7.47 -11.34 10.77
N TYR A 59 8.34 -11.33 9.76
CA TYR A 59 9.70 -10.77 9.85
C TYR A 59 9.74 -9.26 10.15
N MET A 60 8.62 -8.53 9.99
CA MET A 60 8.52 -7.12 10.36
C MET A 60 8.23 -6.91 11.86
N LEU A 61 8.14 -7.99 12.65
CA LEU A 61 7.80 -8.00 14.07
C LEU A 61 6.47 -7.27 14.33
N GLY A 62 5.40 -7.84 13.79
CA GLY A 62 4.06 -7.26 13.87
C GLY A 62 2.96 -8.30 14.04
N PRO A 63 1.69 -7.85 14.01
CA PRO A 63 0.53 -8.73 14.11
C PRO A 63 0.43 -9.65 12.88
N SER A 64 -0.47 -10.62 12.94
CA SER A 64 -0.78 -11.47 11.80
C SER A 64 -1.54 -10.70 10.71
N SER A 65 -1.43 -11.15 9.45
CA SER A 65 -2.19 -10.58 8.32
C SER A 65 -3.70 -10.65 8.55
N VAL A 66 -4.15 -11.71 9.20
CA VAL A 66 -5.56 -11.96 9.56
C VAL A 66 -6.04 -10.90 10.58
N ALA A 67 -5.24 -10.61 11.62
CA ALA A 67 -5.54 -9.52 12.55
C ALA A 67 -5.59 -8.14 11.84
N LEU A 68 -4.69 -7.88 10.90
CA LEU A 68 -4.68 -6.64 10.10
C LEU A 68 -5.93 -6.50 9.22
N ILE A 69 -6.41 -7.59 8.61
CA ILE A 69 -7.68 -7.58 7.86
C ILE A 69 -8.82 -7.17 8.79
N ASN A 70 -8.89 -7.73 9.99
CA ASN A 70 -9.93 -7.42 10.95
C ASN A 70 -9.91 -5.95 11.42
N THR A 71 -8.73 -5.36 11.60
CA THR A 71 -8.57 -3.96 12.05
C THR A 71 -8.79 -2.91 10.96
N GLY A 72 -8.98 -3.31 9.69
CA GLY A 72 -9.30 -2.39 8.61
C GLY A 72 -8.22 -2.24 7.54
N ALA A 73 -7.32 -3.21 7.37
CA ALA A 73 -6.36 -3.21 6.28
C ALA A 73 -7.07 -3.19 4.92
N ARG A 74 -6.43 -2.65 3.89
CA ARG A 74 -6.97 -2.73 2.54
C ARG A 74 -6.92 -4.19 2.09
N PHE A 75 -8.10 -4.78 1.90
CA PHE A 75 -8.27 -6.16 1.48
C PHE A 75 -9.45 -6.23 0.51
N PRO A 76 -9.22 -6.45 -0.81
CA PRO A 76 -10.27 -6.28 -1.81
C PRO A 76 -11.51 -7.16 -1.59
N ALA A 77 -11.36 -8.37 -1.04
CA ALA A 77 -12.49 -9.25 -0.76
C ALA A 77 -13.44 -8.73 0.34
N CYS A 78 -13.00 -7.78 1.19
CA CYS A 78 -13.89 -7.07 2.12
C CYS A 78 -14.55 -5.82 1.51
N MET A 79 -14.11 -5.41 0.32
CA MET A 79 -14.48 -4.13 -0.30
C MET A 79 -15.30 -4.29 -1.58
N LYS A 80 -15.18 -5.44 -2.25
CA LYS A 80 -15.97 -5.83 -3.41
C LYS A 80 -15.99 -7.35 -3.53
N THR A 81 -16.93 -7.88 -4.31
CA THR A 81 -16.93 -9.30 -4.68
C THR A 81 -15.76 -9.62 -5.62
N VAL A 82 -14.99 -10.64 -5.27
CA VAL A 82 -13.89 -11.18 -6.09
C VAL A 82 -14.11 -12.67 -6.30
N GLN A 83 -14.21 -13.12 -7.56
CA GLN A 83 -14.58 -14.50 -7.88
C GLN A 83 -13.58 -15.52 -7.32
N ASP A 84 -12.28 -15.23 -7.35
CA ASP A 84 -11.23 -16.13 -6.85
C ASP A 84 -11.11 -16.14 -5.31
N VAL A 85 -11.68 -15.16 -4.61
CA VAL A 85 -11.60 -15.01 -3.16
C VAL A 85 -12.98 -14.59 -2.62
N PRO A 86 -13.98 -15.48 -2.67
CA PRO A 86 -15.33 -15.17 -2.18
C PRO A 86 -15.35 -15.02 -0.66
N ILE A 87 -16.31 -14.27 -0.12
CA ILE A 87 -16.44 -14.06 1.34
C ILE A 87 -16.71 -15.33 2.12
N THR A 88 -17.25 -16.36 1.47
CA THR A 88 -17.49 -17.70 2.05
C THR A 88 -16.24 -18.57 2.11
N LEU A 89 -15.15 -18.15 1.47
CA LEU A 89 -13.88 -18.87 1.53
C LEU A 89 -13.40 -18.92 2.98
N GLN A 90 -13.04 -20.13 3.42
CA GLN A 90 -12.56 -20.37 4.78
C GLN A 90 -11.04 -20.28 4.85
N MET A 91 -10.57 -19.61 5.89
CA MET A 91 -9.15 -19.53 6.25
C MET A 91 -8.98 -19.62 7.76
N GLY A 92 -7.74 -19.75 8.24
CA GLY A 92 -7.48 -19.76 9.68
C GLY A 92 -8.02 -18.49 10.35
N CYS A 93 -8.80 -18.65 11.41
CA CYS A 93 -9.27 -17.55 12.25
C CYS A 93 -8.08 -16.78 12.88
N MET A 94 -8.35 -15.59 13.46
CA MET A 94 -7.31 -14.77 14.12
C MET A 94 -6.53 -15.52 15.21
N ASN A 95 -7.22 -16.40 15.95
CA ASN A 95 -6.65 -17.21 17.03
C ASN A 95 -5.96 -18.50 16.56
N ASN A 96 -5.96 -18.79 15.25
CA ASN A 96 -5.36 -20.00 14.71
C ASN A 96 -3.84 -19.81 14.56
N THR A 97 -3.07 -20.65 15.26
CA THR A 97 -1.60 -20.62 15.25
C THR A 97 -0.99 -21.88 14.62
N ALA A 98 -1.81 -22.80 14.10
CA ALA A 98 -1.38 -24.04 13.47
C ALA A 98 -1.10 -23.87 11.98
N ASN A 99 -0.13 -24.63 11.46
CA ASN A 99 0.17 -24.69 10.03
C ASN A 99 0.30 -26.17 9.59
N PRO A 100 -0.68 -26.76 8.88
CA PRO A 100 -1.92 -26.14 8.38
C PRO A 100 -2.91 -25.75 9.49
N PRO A 101 -3.89 -24.87 9.20
CA PRO A 101 -4.89 -24.42 10.17
C PRO A 101 -5.72 -25.58 10.73
N ASP A 102 -5.97 -25.59 12.05
CA ASP A 102 -6.88 -26.56 12.67
C ASP A 102 -8.29 -26.47 12.06
N SER A 103 -8.91 -27.63 11.76
CA SER A 103 -10.26 -27.70 11.17
C SER A 103 -11.33 -27.01 12.02
N ASP A 104 -11.15 -26.97 13.35
CA ASP A 104 -12.08 -26.35 14.30
C ASP A 104 -11.91 -24.83 14.43
N ARG A 105 -10.89 -24.25 13.78
CA ARG A 105 -10.52 -22.82 13.85
C ARG A 105 -10.44 -22.20 12.45
N LEU A 106 -11.44 -22.51 11.64
CA LEU A 106 -11.65 -21.93 10.32
C LEU A 106 -12.75 -20.87 10.38
N CYS A 107 -12.47 -19.70 9.83
CA CYS A 107 -13.39 -18.58 9.73
C CYS A 107 -13.57 -18.22 8.26
N THR A 108 -14.77 -17.77 7.91
CA THR A 108 -15.03 -17.18 6.59
C THR A 108 -14.29 -15.84 6.47
N ILE A 109 -13.94 -15.45 5.25
CA ILE A 109 -13.40 -14.11 4.98
C ILE A 109 -14.39 -13.03 5.45
N GLY A 110 -15.70 -13.25 5.27
CA GLY A 110 -16.74 -12.33 5.74
C GLY A 110 -16.66 -12.05 7.23
N GLU A 111 -16.45 -13.07 8.07
CA GLU A 111 -16.22 -12.90 9.51
C GLU A 111 -14.89 -12.17 9.79
N LEU A 112 -13.85 -12.51 9.02
CA LEU A 112 -12.53 -11.93 9.20
C LEU A 112 -12.48 -10.43 8.87
N CYS A 113 -13.32 -9.98 7.94
CA CYS A 113 -13.47 -8.57 7.61
C CYS A 113 -13.88 -7.69 8.81
N GLY A 114 -14.29 -8.24 9.95
CA GLY A 114 -14.57 -7.45 11.14
C GLY A 114 -15.69 -6.41 10.91
N PHE A 115 -15.76 -5.39 11.78
CA PHE A 115 -16.76 -4.31 11.70
C PHE A 115 -18.22 -4.80 11.59
N GLY A 116 -18.55 -5.89 12.28
CA GLY A 116 -19.88 -6.54 12.20
C GLY A 116 -19.94 -7.74 11.25
N GLY A 117 -18.86 -8.02 10.53
CA GLY A 117 -18.78 -9.12 9.56
C GLY A 117 -19.55 -8.82 8.28
N ILE A 118 -19.37 -9.67 7.27
CA ILE A 118 -20.12 -9.62 6.01
C ILE A 118 -20.86 -10.94 5.87
N GLU A 119 -22.19 -10.87 5.78
CA GLU A 119 -23.03 -12.05 5.59
C GLU A 119 -22.74 -12.71 4.23
N ALA A 120 -22.85 -14.04 4.16
CA ALA A 120 -22.49 -14.82 2.97
C ALA A 120 -23.23 -14.42 1.67
N ASN A 121 -24.41 -13.79 1.79
CA ASN A 121 -25.24 -13.36 0.66
C ASN A 121 -25.19 -11.84 0.42
N ALA A 122 -24.40 -11.10 1.20
CA ALA A 122 -24.26 -9.65 1.08
C ALA A 122 -23.07 -9.28 0.18
N GLU A 123 -23.21 -8.19 -0.58
CA GLU A 123 -22.10 -7.62 -1.33
C GLU A 123 -21.13 -6.90 -0.39
N PRO A 124 -19.81 -7.17 -0.44
CA PRO A 124 -18.84 -6.46 0.38
C PRO A 124 -18.74 -4.97 -0.01
N ASP A 125 -18.85 -4.06 0.97
CA ASP A 125 -18.74 -2.61 0.74
C ASP A 125 -18.02 -1.87 1.89
N GLN A 126 -16.85 -2.37 2.32
CA GLN A 126 -16.03 -1.68 3.32
C GLN A 126 -15.08 -0.65 2.69
N TRP A 127 -15.62 0.32 1.93
CA TRP A 127 -14.85 1.35 1.21
C TRP A 127 -13.92 2.17 2.11
N PHE A 128 -14.26 2.34 3.39
CA PHE A 128 -13.46 3.07 4.37
C PHE A 128 -12.06 2.49 4.56
N ARG A 129 -11.82 1.25 4.10
CA ARG A 129 -10.51 0.60 4.07
C ARG A 129 -9.47 1.33 3.22
N PHE A 130 -9.89 2.18 2.27
CA PHE A 130 -8.96 3.08 1.58
C PHE A 130 -8.35 4.15 2.52
N ILE A 131 -9.03 4.46 3.62
CA ILE A 131 -8.61 5.44 4.62
C ILE A 131 -7.94 4.75 5.81
N THR A 132 -8.58 3.74 6.41
CA THR A 132 -8.07 3.08 7.63
C THR A 132 -6.71 2.42 7.40
N ALA A 133 -6.47 1.87 6.20
CA ALA A 133 -5.20 1.26 5.84
C ALA A 133 -4.00 2.22 5.96
N ILE A 134 -4.21 3.54 5.85
CA ILE A 134 -3.14 4.55 6.00
C ILE A 134 -2.55 4.53 7.42
N PHE A 135 -3.36 4.17 8.42
CA PHE A 135 -2.96 4.23 9.83
C PHE A 135 -2.40 2.91 10.38
N LEU A 136 -2.69 1.80 9.70
CA LEU A 136 -2.27 0.45 10.09
C LEU A 136 -0.84 0.16 9.67
N HIS A 137 -0.13 -0.69 10.41
CA HIS A 137 1.26 -1.03 10.12
C HIS A 137 1.54 -2.53 10.29
N ALA A 138 2.26 -3.08 9.31
CA ALA A 138 2.59 -4.51 9.27
C ALA A 138 3.54 -5.00 10.39
N GLY A 139 4.16 -4.08 11.14
CA GLY A 139 5.06 -4.40 12.25
C GLY A 139 5.96 -3.24 12.66
N ILE A 140 6.81 -3.47 13.68
CA ILE A 140 7.67 -2.44 14.29
C ILE A 140 8.61 -1.82 13.26
N VAL A 141 9.25 -2.65 12.43
CA VAL A 141 10.22 -2.17 11.43
C VAL A 141 9.52 -1.26 10.41
N HIS A 142 8.35 -1.67 9.94
CA HIS A 142 7.57 -0.89 8.97
C HIS A 142 7.07 0.43 9.59
N PHE A 143 6.58 0.39 10.83
CA PHE A 143 6.18 1.60 11.56
C PHE A 143 7.35 2.57 11.76
N ALA A 144 8.51 2.07 12.20
CA ALA A 144 9.69 2.90 12.43
C ALA A 144 10.17 3.61 11.16
N LEU A 145 10.22 2.90 10.03
CA LEU A 145 10.61 3.48 8.73
C LEU A 145 9.62 4.57 8.28
N ASN A 146 8.30 4.33 8.42
CA ASN A 146 7.29 5.35 8.13
C ASN A 146 7.46 6.57 9.05
N MET A 147 7.69 6.37 10.35
CA MET A 147 7.86 7.47 11.29
C MET A 147 9.11 8.29 10.99
N ILE A 148 10.24 7.65 10.66
CA ILE A 148 11.45 8.36 10.24
C ILE A 148 11.16 9.24 9.03
N ALA A 149 10.52 8.70 7.99
CA ALA A 149 10.16 9.46 6.80
C ALA A 149 9.13 10.58 7.09
N GLN A 150 8.13 10.30 7.93
CA GLN A 150 7.11 11.25 8.36
C GLN A 150 7.73 12.46 9.09
N PHE A 151 8.60 12.22 10.07
CA PHE A 151 9.22 13.27 10.89
C PHE A 151 10.35 14.03 10.19
N THR A 152 10.87 13.51 9.07
CA THR A 152 11.88 14.16 8.25
C THR A 152 11.23 14.87 7.07
N LEU A 153 10.80 14.11 6.07
CA LEU A 153 10.26 14.59 4.81
C LEU A 153 8.91 15.30 4.98
N SER A 154 7.92 14.62 5.55
CA SER A 154 6.56 15.16 5.64
C SER A 154 6.50 16.36 6.60
N ALA A 155 7.28 16.34 7.68
CA ALA A 155 7.43 17.47 8.60
C ALA A 155 8.03 18.72 7.94
N GLN A 156 9.00 18.55 7.03
CA GLN A 156 9.51 19.68 6.26
C GLN A 156 8.42 20.26 5.35
N ILE A 157 7.71 19.40 4.61
CA ILE A 157 6.65 19.83 3.70
C ILE A 157 5.51 20.53 4.47
N GLU A 158 5.12 20.05 5.65
CA GLU A 158 4.09 20.73 6.44
C GLU A 158 4.53 22.14 6.85
N ARG A 159 5.78 22.31 7.31
CA ARG A 159 6.31 23.63 7.67
C ARG A 159 6.28 24.60 6.50
N GLU A 160 6.58 24.12 5.29
CA GLU A 160 6.60 24.94 4.07
C GLU A 160 5.20 25.23 3.51
N MET A 161 4.34 24.22 3.44
CA MET A 161 3.02 24.29 2.81
C MET A 161 1.93 24.85 3.76
N GLY A 162 2.10 24.63 5.07
CA GLY A 162 1.11 24.89 6.11
C GLY A 162 0.20 23.69 6.36
N SER A 163 -0.31 23.57 7.60
CA SER A 163 -1.04 22.39 8.09
C SER A 163 -2.24 21.95 7.24
N ILE A 164 -3.10 22.88 6.78
CA ILE A 164 -4.32 22.51 6.04
C ILE A 164 -3.99 21.90 4.67
N GLY A 165 -3.12 22.57 3.89
CA GLY A 165 -2.70 22.08 2.58
C GLY A 165 -1.94 20.76 2.68
N PHE A 166 -1.12 20.61 3.72
CA PHE A 166 -0.47 19.36 4.07
C PHE A 166 -1.44 18.23 4.35
N PHE A 167 -2.40 18.44 5.27
CA PHE A 167 -3.37 17.41 5.62
C PHE A 167 -4.15 16.90 4.41
N ILE A 168 -4.66 17.82 3.57
CA ILE A 168 -5.41 17.45 2.37
C ILE A 168 -4.52 16.66 1.39
N THR A 169 -3.29 17.12 1.16
CA THR A 169 -2.36 16.44 0.24
C THR A 169 -1.98 15.06 0.76
N TYR A 170 -1.71 14.94 2.06
CA TYR A 170 -1.35 13.69 2.71
C TYR A 170 -2.46 12.65 2.61
N MET A 171 -3.68 13.03 3.02
CA MET A 171 -4.84 12.14 2.95
C MET A 171 -5.21 11.78 1.51
N ALA A 172 -5.19 12.76 0.60
CA ALA A 172 -5.47 12.51 -0.82
C ALA A 172 -4.47 11.54 -1.43
N ALA A 173 -3.17 11.72 -1.18
CA ALA A 173 -2.14 10.82 -1.69
C ALA A 173 -2.25 9.40 -1.09
N GLY A 174 -2.53 9.28 0.21
CA GLY A 174 -2.72 7.98 0.86
C GLY A 174 -3.93 7.22 0.32
N ILE A 175 -5.09 7.87 0.23
CA ILE A 175 -6.32 7.27 -0.30
C ILE A 175 -6.12 6.86 -1.76
N PHE A 176 -5.53 7.75 -2.57
CA PHE A 176 -5.26 7.48 -3.97
C PHE A 176 -4.30 6.31 -4.17
N GLY A 177 -3.21 6.26 -3.38
CA GLY A 177 -2.29 5.13 -3.35
C GLY A 177 -2.98 3.83 -2.98
N ASN A 178 -3.90 3.84 -2.02
CA ASN A 178 -4.70 2.67 -1.66
C ASN A 178 -5.69 2.25 -2.75
N VAL A 179 -6.36 3.20 -3.43
CA VAL A 179 -7.26 2.90 -4.57
C VAL A 179 -6.46 2.23 -5.69
N LEU A 180 -5.31 2.79 -6.05
CA LEU A 180 -4.47 2.18 -7.08
C LEU A 180 -3.91 0.83 -6.64
N GLY A 181 -3.44 0.74 -5.40
CA GLY A 181 -3.01 -0.51 -4.79
C GLY A 181 -4.08 -1.58 -4.93
N GLY A 182 -5.35 -1.24 -4.69
CA GLY A 182 -6.49 -2.14 -4.89
C GLY A 182 -6.65 -2.68 -6.31
N ASN A 183 -6.24 -1.92 -7.32
CA ASN A 183 -6.37 -2.32 -8.72
C ASN A 183 -5.26 -3.29 -9.17
N PHE A 184 -4.09 -3.25 -8.53
CA PHE A 184 -2.90 -3.95 -9.03
C PHE A 184 -2.23 -4.89 -8.01
N SER A 185 -2.57 -4.80 -6.73
CA SER A 185 -2.02 -5.70 -5.71
C SER A 185 -2.68 -7.08 -5.75
N LEU A 186 -1.96 -8.09 -5.28
CA LEU A 186 -2.50 -9.43 -5.04
C LEU A 186 -3.71 -9.38 -4.09
N VAL A 187 -4.82 -10.03 -4.46
CA VAL A 187 -6.09 -9.97 -3.72
C VAL A 187 -6.00 -10.65 -2.36
N GLY A 188 -5.19 -11.71 -2.24
CA GLY A 188 -5.06 -12.52 -1.02
C GLY A 188 -4.14 -11.94 0.06
N ILE A 189 -3.57 -10.75 -0.13
CA ILE A 189 -2.61 -10.16 0.82
C ILE A 189 -3.14 -8.78 1.26
N PRO A 190 -3.32 -8.55 2.58
CA PRO A 190 -3.73 -7.24 3.07
C PRO A 190 -2.61 -6.21 2.87
N SER A 191 -3.01 -4.97 2.63
CA SER A 191 -2.12 -3.84 2.45
C SER A 191 -2.41 -2.77 3.49
N VAL A 192 -1.34 -2.26 4.08
CA VAL A 192 -1.35 -1.29 5.19
C VAL A 192 -0.17 -0.33 5.03
N GLY A 193 -0.25 0.82 5.69
CA GLY A 193 0.86 1.74 5.85
C GLY A 193 0.57 3.14 5.34
N ALA A 194 1.27 4.09 5.94
CA ALA A 194 1.26 5.49 5.55
C ALA A 194 2.13 5.81 4.32
N SER A 195 2.84 4.82 3.77
CA SER A 195 3.86 4.99 2.74
C SER A 195 3.33 5.74 1.52
N GLY A 196 2.14 5.41 1.00
CA GLY A 196 1.53 6.12 -0.13
C GLY A 196 1.33 7.62 0.14
N ALA A 197 0.96 7.99 1.36
CA ALA A 197 0.83 9.39 1.75
C ALA A 197 2.20 10.08 1.85
N ILE A 198 3.20 9.39 2.42
CA ILE A 198 4.58 9.88 2.54
C ILE A 198 5.22 10.08 1.16
N PHE A 199 5.08 9.12 0.24
CA PHE A 199 5.51 9.28 -1.15
C PHE A 199 4.75 10.41 -1.85
N GLY A 200 3.50 10.67 -1.48
CA GLY A 200 2.82 11.91 -1.89
C GLY A 200 3.56 13.16 -1.44
N THR A 201 4.04 13.21 -0.20
CA THR A 201 4.88 14.32 0.27
C THR A 201 6.23 14.40 -0.45
N LEU A 202 6.79 13.26 -0.89
CA LEU A 202 7.94 13.24 -1.80
C LEU A 202 7.58 13.86 -3.16
N GLY A 203 6.38 13.61 -3.70
CA GLY A 203 5.89 14.31 -4.90
C GLY A 203 5.88 15.83 -4.70
N VAL A 204 5.46 16.31 -3.53
CA VAL A 204 5.46 17.74 -3.22
C VAL A 204 6.88 18.33 -3.19
N THR A 205 7.90 17.60 -2.72
CA THR A 205 9.28 18.12 -2.77
C THR A 205 9.80 18.27 -4.19
N TRP A 206 9.34 17.44 -5.13
CA TRP A 206 9.65 17.61 -6.56
C TRP A 206 8.98 18.86 -7.12
N VAL A 207 7.71 19.10 -6.77
CA VAL A 207 7.01 20.35 -7.11
C VAL A 207 7.79 21.56 -6.60
N ASP A 208 8.25 21.53 -5.34
CA ASP A 208 9.08 22.60 -4.78
C ASP A 208 10.38 22.79 -5.58
N LEU A 209 11.11 21.71 -5.84
CA LEU A 209 12.39 21.76 -6.52
C LEU A 209 12.28 22.40 -7.91
N PHE A 210 11.27 22.00 -8.70
CA PHE A 210 11.08 22.55 -10.04
C PHE A 210 10.53 23.98 -10.02
N ALA A 211 9.56 24.27 -9.14
CA ALA A 211 8.99 25.61 -9.04
C ALA A 211 10.03 26.65 -8.55
N HIS A 212 11.01 26.22 -7.75
CA HIS A 212 12.01 27.08 -7.14
C HIS A 212 13.45 26.73 -7.56
N TRP A 213 13.64 26.18 -8.76
CA TRP A 213 14.94 25.69 -9.25
C TRP A 213 16.08 26.70 -9.09
N LYS A 214 15.79 27.99 -9.33
CA LYS A 214 16.75 29.10 -9.23
C LYS A 214 17.17 29.45 -7.79
N TYR A 215 16.37 29.06 -6.80
CA TYR A 215 16.59 29.42 -5.39
C TYR A 215 17.22 28.28 -4.59
N HIS A 216 17.16 27.04 -5.07
CA HIS A 216 17.82 25.90 -4.44
C HIS A 216 19.33 25.92 -4.71
N PHE A 217 20.13 25.64 -3.69
CA PHE A 217 21.57 25.45 -3.85
C PHE A 217 21.85 24.10 -4.51
N ARG A 218 22.55 24.11 -5.66
CA ARG A 218 22.90 22.91 -6.46
C ARG A 218 21.68 22.02 -6.78
N PRO A 219 20.68 22.53 -7.52
CA PRO A 219 19.40 21.84 -7.75
C PRO A 219 19.54 20.50 -8.47
N VAL A 220 20.50 20.36 -9.39
CA VAL A 220 20.79 19.09 -10.09
C VAL A 220 21.21 17.99 -9.12
N ARG A 221 22.07 18.31 -8.14
CA ARG A 221 22.52 17.33 -7.14
C ARG A 221 21.35 16.88 -6.26
N LYS A 222 20.48 17.83 -5.89
CA LYS A 222 19.26 17.53 -5.13
C LYS A 222 18.30 16.64 -5.93
N LEU A 223 18.11 16.91 -7.22
CA LEU A 223 17.32 16.05 -8.12
C LEU A 223 17.87 14.63 -8.20
N ILE A 224 19.20 14.47 -8.34
CA ILE A 224 19.85 13.15 -8.37
C ILE A 224 19.58 12.38 -7.08
N PHE A 225 19.78 12.99 -5.91
CA PHE A 225 19.50 12.31 -4.63
C PHE A 225 18.02 11.92 -4.49
N MET A 226 17.10 12.84 -4.81
CA MET A 226 15.66 12.55 -4.76
C MET A 226 15.24 11.45 -5.75
N THR A 227 15.94 11.34 -6.89
CA THR A 227 15.70 10.28 -7.88
C THR A 227 16.25 8.94 -7.38
N ILE A 228 17.42 8.93 -6.75
CA ILE A 228 17.99 7.75 -6.10
C ILE A 228 17.07 7.26 -4.97
N GLU A 229 16.56 8.16 -4.12
CA GLU A 229 15.59 7.83 -3.08
C GLU A 229 14.31 7.19 -3.64
N LEU A 230 13.79 7.72 -4.75
CA LEU A 230 12.65 7.15 -5.46
C LEU A 230 12.96 5.75 -6.02
N ILE A 231 14.15 5.54 -6.59
CA ILE A 231 14.59 4.24 -7.13
C ILE A 231 14.83 3.22 -6.01
N ILE A 232 15.42 3.63 -4.89
CA ILE A 232 15.62 2.76 -3.71
C ILE A 232 14.25 2.39 -3.13
N GLY A 233 13.34 3.36 -3.01
CA GLY A 233 11.94 3.11 -2.64
C GLY A 233 11.28 2.13 -3.60
N PHE A 234 11.51 2.24 -4.90
CA PHE A 234 11.03 1.26 -5.87
C PHE A 234 11.65 -0.14 -5.64
N ALA A 235 12.97 -0.21 -5.45
CA ALA A 235 13.71 -1.47 -5.33
C ALA A 235 13.39 -2.27 -4.05
N ILE A 236 12.97 -1.61 -2.97
CA ILE A 236 12.61 -2.26 -1.70
C ILE A 236 11.21 -2.93 -1.77
N GLY A 237 10.47 -2.83 -2.88
CA GLY A 237 9.25 -3.61 -3.11
C GLY A 237 7.93 -2.89 -2.79
N PHE A 238 7.92 -1.56 -2.84
CA PHE A 238 6.75 -0.71 -2.54
C PHE A 238 5.73 -0.55 -3.70
N ILE A 239 5.77 -1.45 -4.69
CA ILE A 239 5.14 -1.28 -6.00
C ILE A 239 3.77 -1.98 -5.95
N PRO A 240 2.61 -1.29 -6.04
CA PRO A 240 2.33 -0.11 -6.87
C PRO A 240 1.72 1.11 -6.14
N CYS A 241 1.45 1.01 -4.83
CA CYS A 241 0.76 2.03 -4.04
C CYS A 241 1.59 3.32 -3.91
N ASP A 242 2.91 3.19 -3.82
CA ASP A 242 3.79 4.31 -3.48
C ASP A 242 4.12 5.20 -4.69
N LEU A 243 4.24 4.61 -5.90
CA LEU A 243 4.44 5.39 -7.13
C LEU A 243 3.25 6.31 -7.42
N THR A 244 2.03 5.87 -7.09
CA THR A 244 0.83 6.68 -7.32
C THR A 244 0.51 7.63 -6.20
N GLY A 245 0.89 7.29 -4.97
CA GLY A 245 1.06 8.27 -3.91
C GLY A 245 1.92 9.44 -4.39
N PHE A 246 3.09 9.16 -4.97
CA PHE A 246 3.98 10.17 -5.56
C PHE A 246 3.32 10.98 -6.71
N VAL A 247 2.70 10.32 -7.68
CA VAL A 247 2.00 11.01 -8.80
C VAL A 247 0.87 11.89 -8.28
N MET A 248 0.07 11.42 -7.34
CA MET A 248 -0.99 12.21 -6.72
C MET A 248 -0.40 13.39 -5.93
N GLY A 249 0.72 13.17 -5.26
CA GLY A 249 1.53 14.21 -4.62
C GLY A 249 1.98 15.30 -5.59
N LEU A 250 2.36 14.96 -6.83
CA LEU A 250 2.68 15.95 -7.87
C LEU A 250 1.46 16.80 -8.24
N PHE A 251 0.30 16.16 -8.46
CA PHE A 251 -0.91 16.87 -8.86
C PHE A 251 -1.46 17.74 -7.72
N VAL A 252 -1.73 17.14 -6.55
CA VAL A 252 -2.30 17.85 -5.39
C VAL A 252 -1.29 18.83 -4.78
N GLY A 253 -0.02 18.47 -4.77
CA GLY A 253 1.07 19.35 -4.37
C GLY A 253 1.13 20.61 -5.22
N SER A 254 0.93 20.52 -6.53
CA SER A 254 0.90 21.71 -7.40
C SER A 254 -0.18 22.74 -6.99
N ILE A 255 -1.30 22.25 -6.43
CA ILE A 255 -2.45 23.05 -5.99
C ILE A 255 -2.14 23.78 -4.69
N PHE A 256 -1.73 23.05 -3.66
CA PHE A 256 -1.61 23.58 -2.30
C PHE A 256 -0.22 24.15 -1.98
N TYR A 257 0.82 23.71 -2.67
CA TYR A 257 2.17 24.18 -2.40
C TYR A 257 2.36 25.66 -2.77
N PRO A 258 2.90 26.51 -1.87
CA PRO A 258 3.03 27.94 -2.10
C PRO A 258 4.19 28.25 -3.07
N VAL A 259 3.86 28.43 -4.35
CA VAL A 259 4.84 28.82 -5.38
C VAL A 259 5.05 30.33 -5.43
N ILE A 260 6.32 30.75 -5.42
CA ILE A 260 6.73 32.15 -5.54
C ILE A 260 6.80 32.51 -7.04
N SER A 261 5.89 33.38 -7.50
CA SER A 261 5.90 33.89 -8.87
C SER A 261 6.29 35.37 -8.92
N GLU A 262 7.44 35.67 -9.52
CA GLU A 262 7.94 37.05 -9.75
C GLU A 262 7.15 37.77 -10.85
N SER A 263 6.77 37.09 -11.93
CA SER A 263 6.09 37.68 -13.09
C SER A 263 4.59 37.32 -13.17
N LYS A 264 3.78 38.20 -13.78
CA LYS A 264 2.36 37.92 -14.07
C LYS A 264 2.20 36.71 -14.99
N ARG A 265 3.08 36.56 -15.99
CA ARG A 265 3.10 35.41 -16.92
C ARG A 265 3.32 34.10 -16.17
N HIS A 266 4.33 34.03 -15.29
CA HIS A 266 4.61 32.85 -14.48
C HIS A 266 3.42 32.50 -13.58
N ARG A 267 2.78 33.49 -12.95
CA ARG A 267 1.60 33.28 -12.12
C ARG A 267 0.43 32.65 -12.91
N ILE A 268 0.15 33.15 -14.12
CA ILE A 268 -0.91 32.62 -14.99
C ILE A 268 -0.61 31.17 -15.37
N ILE A 269 0.63 30.88 -15.78
CA ILE A 269 1.07 29.53 -16.14
C ILE A 269 0.89 28.56 -14.95
N MET A 270 1.32 28.94 -13.75
CA MET A 270 1.16 28.11 -12.56
C MET A 270 -0.31 27.88 -12.18
N TRP A 271 -1.17 28.89 -12.35
CA TRP A 271 -2.61 28.71 -12.17
C TRP A 271 -3.21 27.75 -13.19
N GLY A 272 -2.77 27.82 -14.46
CA GLY A 272 -3.14 26.85 -15.49
C GLY A 272 -2.76 25.43 -15.10
N PHE A 273 -1.51 25.20 -14.69
CA PHE A 273 -1.04 23.90 -14.21
C PHE A 273 -1.85 23.38 -13.02
N ARG A 274 -2.25 24.25 -12.08
CA ARG A 274 -3.09 23.88 -10.94
C ARG A 274 -4.48 23.39 -11.35
N VAL A 275 -5.13 24.10 -12.27
CA VAL A 275 -6.46 23.73 -12.76
C VAL A 275 -6.39 22.42 -13.53
N VAL A 276 -5.42 22.27 -14.45
CA VAL A 276 -5.21 21.04 -15.21
C VAL A 276 -4.86 19.87 -14.27
N GLY A 277 -3.97 20.08 -13.30
CA GLY A 277 -3.60 19.07 -12.32
C GLY A 277 -4.77 18.61 -11.46
N LEU A 278 -5.65 19.53 -11.03
CA LEU A 278 -6.87 19.19 -10.30
C LEU A 278 -7.82 18.34 -11.14
N VAL A 279 -8.09 18.75 -12.37
CA VAL A 279 -8.97 18.01 -13.28
C VAL A 279 -8.40 16.63 -13.57
N ALA A 280 -7.10 16.52 -13.86
CA ALA A 280 -6.43 15.24 -14.09
C ALA A 280 -6.49 14.33 -12.85
N ALA A 281 -6.28 14.87 -11.65
CA ALA A 281 -6.38 14.11 -10.41
C ALA A 281 -7.79 13.56 -10.17
N ILE A 282 -8.83 14.37 -10.41
CA ILE A 282 -10.24 13.94 -10.27
C ILE A 282 -10.56 12.85 -11.30
N ILE A 283 -10.22 13.07 -12.58
CA ILE A 283 -10.47 12.09 -13.64
C ILE A 283 -9.78 10.77 -13.31
N LEU A 284 -8.50 10.82 -12.93
CA LEU A 284 -7.75 9.62 -12.61
C LEU A 284 -8.31 8.91 -11.38
N PHE A 285 -8.72 9.65 -10.34
CA PHE A 285 -9.37 9.07 -9.17
C PHE A 285 -10.66 8.32 -9.54
N VAL A 286 -11.55 8.97 -10.31
CA VAL A 286 -12.80 8.36 -10.77
C VAL A 286 -12.54 7.12 -11.63
N ILE A 287 -11.59 7.17 -12.56
CA ILE A 287 -11.23 6.04 -13.41
C ILE A 287 -10.73 4.87 -12.56
N LEU A 288 -9.82 5.12 -11.61
CA LEU A 288 -9.23 4.06 -10.79
C LEU A 288 -10.20 3.46 -9.79
N THR A 289 -11.07 4.26 -9.19
CA THR A 289 -12.14 3.75 -8.32
C THR A 289 -13.14 2.94 -9.13
N ARG A 290 -13.56 3.41 -10.30
CA ARG A 290 -14.45 2.64 -11.18
C ARG A 290 -13.80 1.33 -11.60
N ASN A 291 -12.55 1.38 -12.06
CA ASN A 291 -11.79 0.20 -12.44
C ASN A 291 -11.65 -0.78 -11.26
N PHE A 292 -11.47 -0.27 -10.04
CA PHE A 292 -11.42 -1.11 -8.84
C PHE A 292 -12.72 -1.88 -8.67
N TYR A 293 -13.89 -1.26 -8.81
CA TYR A 293 -15.17 -1.95 -8.58
C TYR A 293 -15.66 -2.78 -9.77
N THR A 294 -15.29 -2.43 -11.02
CA THR A 294 -15.81 -3.11 -12.22
C THR A 294 -14.89 -4.17 -12.79
N SER A 295 -13.57 -4.05 -12.57
CA SER A 295 -12.60 -4.93 -13.23
C SER A 295 -12.20 -6.09 -12.31
N ASP A 296 -12.06 -7.26 -12.91
CA ASP A 296 -11.46 -8.41 -12.23
C ASP A 296 -9.94 -8.21 -12.13
N PRO A 297 -9.37 -8.18 -10.92
CA PRO A 297 -7.92 -8.04 -10.72
C PRO A 297 -7.10 -9.14 -11.40
N TYR A 298 -7.70 -10.29 -11.75
CA TYR A 298 -7.02 -11.44 -12.36
C TYR A 298 -7.17 -11.55 -13.88
N ALA A 299 -8.06 -10.78 -14.52
CA ALA A 299 -8.41 -10.94 -15.94
C ALA A 299 -7.54 -10.14 -16.94
N GLY A 300 -6.57 -9.34 -16.49
CA GLY A 300 -5.82 -8.41 -17.36
C GLY A 300 -4.31 -8.63 -17.46
N THR A 301 -3.66 -7.92 -18.41
CA THR A 301 -2.20 -7.77 -18.60
C THR A 301 -1.46 -7.25 -17.34
N CYS A 302 -2.23 -6.79 -16.35
CA CYS A 302 -1.75 -6.32 -15.06
C CYS A 302 -1.25 -7.42 -14.13
N ARG A 303 -1.50 -8.70 -14.46
CA ARG A 303 -0.87 -9.86 -13.81
C ARG A 303 0.65 -9.74 -13.75
N TYR A 304 1.30 -9.06 -14.70
CA TYR A 304 2.76 -8.95 -14.81
C TYR A 304 3.38 -7.73 -14.10
N LEU A 305 2.56 -6.76 -13.63
CA LEU A 305 3.07 -5.57 -12.92
C LEU A 305 3.50 -5.90 -11.49
N SER A 306 2.79 -6.84 -10.85
CA SER A 306 3.12 -7.35 -9.51
C SER A 306 3.98 -8.62 -9.56
N CYS A 307 4.23 -9.14 -10.77
CA CYS A 307 4.85 -10.44 -11.01
C CYS A 307 5.88 -10.40 -12.14
N TRP A 308 7.17 -10.50 -11.84
CA TRP A 308 8.16 -10.74 -12.88
C TRP A 308 8.05 -12.18 -13.37
N PRO A 309 8.00 -12.40 -14.68
CA PRO A 309 7.98 -13.74 -15.24
C PRO A 309 9.36 -14.40 -15.05
N THR A 310 9.51 -15.21 -14.01
CA THR A 310 10.65 -16.12 -13.83
C THR A 310 10.20 -17.57 -13.99
N ALA A 311 11.12 -18.47 -14.35
CA ALA A 311 10.84 -19.91 -14.49
C ALA A 311 10.36 -20.59 -13.19
N ALA A 312 10.56 -19.95 -12.03
CA ALA A 312 10.04 -20.40 -10.73
C ALA A 312 8.51 -20.24 -10.61
N ASN A 313 7.91 -19.27 -11.29
CA ASN A 313 6.46 -19.01 -11.26
C ASN A 313 5.63 -20.18 -11.86
N ASN A 314 6.25 -21.08 -12.62
CA ASN A 314 5.59 -22.24 -13.24
C ASN A 314 5.65 -23.53 -12.41
N ARG A 315 6.24 -23.52 -11.20
CA ARG A 315 6.47 -24.72 -10.38
C ARG A 315 5.48 -24.96 -9.21
N CYS A 316 4.45 -24.13 -9.05
CA CYS A 316 3.46 -24.32 -7.98
C CYS A 316 2.41 -25.37 -8.38
N GLN A 317 2.48 -26.57 -7.78
CA GLN A 317 1.49 -27.67 -7.88
C GLN A 317 0.95 -28.03 -6.48
N GLY A 318 0.40 -27.07 -5.74
CA GLY A 318 -0.07 -27.29 -4.37
C GLY A 318 -1.52 -26.88 -4.13
N THR A 319 -2.31 -27.74 -3.50
CA THR A 319 -3.67 -27.43 -3.03
C THR A 319 -3.58 -26.74 -1.66
N GLY A 320 -3.74 -25.42 -1.61
CA GLY A 320 -3.87 -24.69 -0.35
C GLY A 320 -3.45 -23.23 -0.45
N ALA A 321 -4.32 -22.34 0.04
CA ALA A 321 -4.01 -20.94 0.25
C ALA A 321 -3.03 -20.81 1.42
N TYR A 322 -1.73 -20.86 1.13
CA TYR A 322 -0.67 -20.59 2.10
C TYR A 322 -0.09 -19.17 1.87
N PRO A 323 0.15 -18.38 2.92
CA PRO A 323 1.00 -17.20 2.82
C PRO A 323 2.44 -17.68 2.62
N LEU A 324 3.03 -17.40 1.45
CA LEU A 324 4.42 -17.77 1.19
C LEU A 324 5.38 -17.09 2.19
N PRO A 325 6.34 -17.84 2.79
CA PRO A 325 7.15 -17.39 3.91
C PRO A 325 8.47 -16.67 3.53
N HIS A 326 8.58 -16.00 2.37
CA HIS A 326 9.88 -15.48 1.91
C HIS A 326 9.91 -13.96 1.73
N ILE A 327 10.26 -13.23 2.79
CA ILE A 327 10.50 -11.76 2.74
C ILE A 327 11.90 -11.39 2.20
N VAL A 328 12.81 -12.35 1.98
CA VAL A 328 14.11 -12.08 1.32
C VAL A 328 14.01 -12.14 -0.23
N THR A 329 12.82 -12.41 -0.77
CA THR A 329 12.56 -12.41 -2.22
C THR A 329 11.49 -11.39 -2.60
N MET A 330 11.67 -10.15 -2.11
CA MET A 330 11.09 -8.95 -2.75
C MET A 330 11.83 -8.56 -4.04
N LEU A 331 12.75 -9.40 -4.53
CA LEU A 331 13.17 -9.44 -5.94
C LEU A 331 12.20 -10.37 -6.68
N ILE A 332 11.07 -9.80 -7.07
CA ILE A 332 10.21 -10.24 -8.16
C ILE A 332 10.24 -11.75 -8.49
N ILE A 333 9.57 -12.56 -7.66
CA ILE A 333 9.16 -13.93 -8.02
C ILE A 333 7.71 -14.08 -7.60
N CYS A 334 6.81 -14.07 -8.57
CA CYS A 334 5.39 -14.30 -8.34
C CYS A 334 5.09 -15.79 -8.40
N SER A 335 5.14 -16.46 -7.26
CA SER A 335 4.47 -17.75 -7.16
C SER A 335 3.00 -17.55 -7.54
N LYS A 336 2.51 -18.29 -8.54
CA LYS A 336 1.10 -18.30 -8.91
C LYS A 336 0.26 -18.47 -7.63
N PRO A 337 -0.74 -17.63 -7.34
CA PRO A 337 -1.81 -18.08 -6.48
C PRO A 337 -2.39 -19.33 -7.16
N CYS A 338 -2.41 -20.45 -6.44
CA CYS A 338 -2.98 -21.67 -6.97
C CYS A 338 -4.44 -21.40 -7.27
N ARG A 339 -4.82 -21.58 -8.54
CA ARG A 339 -6.21 -21.54 -8.96
C ARG A 339 -6.94 -22.61 -8.15
N ILE A 340 -7.90 -22.22 -7.32
CA ILE A 340 -8.83 -23.17 -6.74
C ILE A 340 -9.78 -23.51 -7.88
N ASP A 341 -9.49 -24.58 -8.62
CA ASP A 341 -10.44 -25.09 -9.60
C ASP A 341 -11.68 -25.56 -8.84
N HIS A 342 -12.71 -24.73 -8.86
CA HIS A 342 -14.09 -25.11 -8.57
C HIS A 342 -14.61 -25.94 -9.75
N ASP A 343 -14.07 -27.15 -9.93
CA ASP A 343 -14.78 -28.14 -10.72
C ASP A 343 -14.93 -29.44 -9.94
N ARG A 344 -16.08 -29.52 -9.27
CA ARG A 344 -16.58 -30.76 -8.68
C ARG A 344 -17.40 -31.47 -9.77
N SER A 345 -16.78 -31.84 -10.89
CA SER A 345 -17.41 -32.71 -11.89
C SER A 345 -16.45 -33.39 -12.85
N HIS A 346 -15.45 -34.14 -12.36
CA HIS A 346 -14.98 -35.31 -13.13
C HIS A 346 -14.69 -36.48 -12.20
N HIS A 347 -15.73 -37.32 -12.06
CA HIS A 347 -15.59 -38.75 -11.89
C HIS A 347 -14.70 -39.31 -13.00
N ASP A 348 -13.90 -40.33 -12.63
CA ASP A 348 -13.26 -41.34 -13.47
C ASP A 348 -12.21 -40.88 -14.49
N GLU A 349 -10.95 -41.20 -14.18
CA GLU A 349 -9.86 -41.65 -15.08
C GLU A 349 -8.49 -41.14 -14.58
N LEU A 350 -7.91 -41.80 -13.58
CA LEU A 350 -6.45 -41.87 -13.39
C LEU A 350 -6.05 -42.95 -12.38
N THR A 351 -6.78 -44.08 -12.41
CA THR A 351 -6.44 -45.32 -11.69
C THR A 351 -5.84 -46.34 -12.65
N THR A 352 -4.96 -45.94 -13.56
CA THR A 352 -4.12 -46.86 -14.32
C THR A 352 -2.94 -46.05 -14.87
N THR A 353 -1.75 -46.62 -14.91
CA THR A 353 -0.51 -46.06 -15.51
C THR A 353 0.49 -45.35 -14.58
N LEU A 354 0.77 -45.92 -13.40
CA LEU A 354 2.06 -45.69 -12.70
C LEU A 354 2.34 -46.77 -11.65
N LEU A 355 2.44 -48.03 -12.10
CA LEU A 355 2.86 -49.15 -11.24
C LEU A 355 3.84 -50.12 -11.92
N THR A 356 4.63 -49.63 -12.86
CA THR A 356 5.73 -50.41 -13.45
C THR A 356 6.89 -49.49 -13.82
N HIS A 357 7.82 -49.34 -12.87
CA HIS A 357 9.27 -49.35 -13.09
C HIS A 357 9.93 -48.78 -11.83
N ILE A 358 10.39 -49.67 -10.95
CA ILE A 358 11.61 -49.65 -10.12
C ILE A 358 11.49 -50.84 -9.15
N ILE A 359 11.71 -52.05 -9.65
CA ILE A 359 12.33 -53.18 -8.91
C ILE A 359 13.06 -54.03 -9.95
N GLN A 360 14.36 -53.81 -10.12
CA GLN A 360 15.29 -54.88 -10.48
C GLN A 360 16.72 -54.40 -10.22
N SER A 361 17.30 -54.89 -9.12
CA SER A 361 18.74 -54.97 -8.92
C SER A 361 19.24 -56.30 -9.49
N PRO A 362 20.54 -56.44 -9.79
CA PRO A 362 21.06 -57.38 -10.78
C PRO A 362 21.30 -58.79 -10.23
N SER A 363 21.12 -59.79 -11.09
CA SER A 363 21.70 -61.13 -10.94
C SER A 363 21.95 -61.70 -12.33
N ASP A 364 23.20 -61.56 -12.78
CA ASP A 364 24.06 -62.58 -13.42
C ASP A 364 25.23 -61.93 -14.16
#